data_AF-A0A933CQQ4-F1
#
_entry.id   AF-A0A933CQQ4-F1
#
_cell.length_a   1.000
_cell.length_b   1.000
_cell.length_c   1.000
_cell.angle_alpha   90.00
_cell.angle_beta   90.00
_cell.angle_gamma   90.00
#
_symmetry.space_group_name_H-M   'P 1'
#
loop_
_entity.id
_entity.type
_entity.pdbx_description
1 polymer ?
#
loop_
_entity_poly.entity_id
_entity_poly.type
_entity_poly.pdbx_seq_one_letter_code
_entity_poly.pdbx_strand_id
1 'polypeptide(L)'
;MPYYKDLREYIQALEKNNRLIRIRREINKDTELHPLVRWQFRGLPEKERKAFLFENTFDVKGNRYNGSVLVAAHAPCREVYAMAMMCQPSDIAGKWDEAQRNPIKSKIVSSGVCQEEVHMGNDLLAHGGLGEFPIPISTPGFDNAPYLSAGNWVSKDPDTGVHNVGNYRGMVKGPLKLGIDCRVPQHLRTQREKCKEKGLASMPAAVVIGPTPNVGLVAVTKVPYEVSEYDVAGGIAGEPLELVRCKT
;
A
#
# COMPACT_ATOMS: atom_id res chain seq x y z
N MET A 1 0.87 -20.66 8.01
CA MET A 1 1.96 -19.67 7.88
C MET A 1 1.76 -18.61 8.94
N PRO A 2 2.83 -18.02 9.49
CA PRO A 2 2.72 -17.00 10.52
C PRO A 2 2.28 -15.63 9.96
N TYR A 3 2.32 -15.45 8.62
CA TYR A 3 1.77 -14.32 7.88
C TYR A 3 1.22 -14.74 6.49
N TYR A 4 0.52 -13.85 5.79
CA TYR A 4 0.09 -14.07 4.40
C TYR A 4 1.23 -13.80 3.43
N LYS A 5 1.47 -14.72 2.48
CA LYS A 5 2.56 -14.60 1.50
C LYS A 5 2.42 -13.38 0.59
N ASP A 6 1.19 -13.05 0.21
CA ASP A 6 0.86 -11.92 -0.64
C ASP A 6 -0.54 -11.36 -0.32
N LEU A 7 -0.92 -10.31 -1.05
CA LEU A 7 -2.25 -9.71 -0.93
C LEU A 7 -3.37 -10.66 -1.39
N ARG A 8 -3.10 -11.57 -2.33
CA ARG A 8 -4.11 -12.48 -2.91
C ARG A 8 -4.56 -13.49 -1.86
N GLU A 9 -3.62 -14.06 -1.11
CA GLU A 9 -3.91 -14.94 0.03
C GLU A 9 -4.73 -14.21 1.10
N TYR A 10 -4.39 -12.94 1.39
CA TYR A 10 -5.17 -12.13 2.33
C TYR A 10 -6.60 -11.85 1.87
N ILE A 11 -6.79 -11.54 0.59
CA ILE A 11 -8.14 -11.35 0.00
C ILE A 11 -8.98 -12.63 0.17
N GLN A 12 -8.40 -13.81 -0.08
CA GLN A 12 -9.08 -15.09 0.12
C GLN A 12 -9.45 -15.31 1.59
N ALA A 13 -8.56 -14.95 2.53
CA ALA A 13 -8.85 -15.03 3.95
C ALA A 13 -9.98 -14.09 4.37
N LEU A 14 -10.00 -12.85 3.87
CA LEU A 14 -11.11 -11.91 4.10
C LEU A 14 -12.44 -12.46 3.58
N GLU A 15 -12.45 -13.04 2.37
CA GLU A 15 -13.64 -13.66 1.78
C GLU A 15 -14.15 -14.84 2.62
N LYS A 16 -13.27 -15.77 2.99
CA LYS A 16 -13.60 -16.94 3.80
C LYS A 16 -14.20 -16.57 5.17
N ASN A 17 -13.78 -15.44 5.74
CA ASN A 17 -14.26 -14.96 7.04
C ASN A 17 -15.42 -13.95 6.92
N ASN A 18 -16.06 -13.83 5.75
CA ASN A 18 -17.15 -12.89 5.50
C ASN A 18 -16.77 -11.42 5.79
N ARG A 19 -15.49 -11.08 5.59
CA ARG A 19 -14.90 -9.74 5.77
C ARG A 19 -14.60 -9.03 4.44
N LEU A 20 -14.98 -9.61 3.32
CA LEU A 20 -14.88 -9.03 1.99
C LEU A 20 -16.26 -8.92 1.33
N ILE A 21 -16.52 -7.80 0.66
CA ILE A 21 -17.62 -7.64 -0.28
C ILE A 21 -17.02 -7.57 -1.69
N ARG A 22 -17.38 -8.51 -2.56
CA ARG A 22 -17.03 -8.46 -3.99
C ARG A 22 -18.09 -7.71 -4.78
N ILE A 23 -17.66 -6.69 -5.52
CA ILE A 23 -18.50 -5.90 -6.40
C ILE A 23 -18.15 -6.26 -7.84
N ARG A 24 -19.01 -7.08 -8.44
CA ARG A 24 -18.87 -7.56 -9.83
C ARG A 24 -19.57 -6.69 -10.86
N ARG A 25 -20.56 -5.90 -10.45
CA ARG A 25 -21.17 -4.93 -11.35
C ARG A 25 -20.15 -3.86 -11.74
N GLU A 26 -20.33 -3.27 -12.91
CA GLU A 26 -19.55 -2.11 -13.32
C GLU A 26 -19.71 -0.98 -12.30
N ILE A 27 -18.60 -0.31 -11.97
CA ILE A 27 -18.61 0.82 -11.07
C ILE A 27 -17.69 1.93 -11.58
N ASN A 28 -18.15 3.17 -11.44
CA ASN A 28 -17.33 4.31 -11.80
C ASN A 28 -16.28 4.58 -10.68
N LYS A 29 -14.99 4.45 -11.02
CA LYS A 29 -13.88 4.65 -10.07
C LYS A 29 -13.72 6.10 -9.60
N ASP A 30 -14.26 7.05 -10.36
CA ASP A 30 -14.10 8.49 -10.12
C ASP A 30 -15.26 9.08 -9.31
N THR A 31 -16.44 8.44 -9.32
CA THR A 31 -17.64 9.01 -8.70
C THR A 31 -18.36 8.10 -7.72
N GLU A 32 -18.25 6.77 -7.86
CA GLU A 32 -19.08 5.83 -7.09
C GLU A 32 -18.27 4.99 -6.09
N LEU A 33 -17.08 4.55 -6.49
CA LEU A 33 -16.27 3.55 -5.79
C LEU A 33 -16.00 3.93 -4.32
N HIS A 34 -15.31 5.05 -4.07
CA HIS A 34 -15.00 5.48 -2.71
C HIS A 34 -16.23 5.93 -1.90
N PRO A 35 -17.20 6.69 -2.47
CA PRO A 35 -18.44 7.03 -1.76
C PRO A 35 -19.21 5.81 -1.25
N LEU A 36 -19.29 4.74 -2.05
CA LEU A 36 -19.93 3.49 -1.63
C LEU A 36 -19.23 2.87 -0.42
N VAL A 37 -17.90 2.77 -0.46
CA VAL A 37 -17.12 2.26 0.69
C VAL A 37 -17.27 3.18 1.91
N ARG A 38 -17.36 4.50 1.72
CA ARG A 38 -17.48 5.48 2.81
C ARG A 38 -18.76 5.32 3.62
N TRP A 39 -19.86 4.83 3.03
CA TRP A 39 -21.13 4.64 3.74
C TRP A 39 -21.00 3.73 4.97
N GLN A 40 -20.18 2.69 4.91
CA GLN A 40 -20.00 1.79 6.07
C GLN A 40 -19.45 2.54 7.30
N PHE A 41 -18.59 3.54 7.09
CA PHE A 41 -17.99 4.32 8.17
C PHE A 41 -18.94 5.36 8.77
N ARG A 42 -20.07 5.64 8.08
CA ARG A 42 -21.08 6.61 8.53
C ARG A 42 -22.33 5.96 9.10
N GLY A 43 -22.65 4.73 8.67
CA GLY A 43 -23.93 4.08 8.98
C GLY A 43 -23.83 2.71 9.64
N LEU A 44 -22.68 2.04 9.60
CA LEU A 44 -22.54 0.70 10.18
C LEU A 44 -21.72 0.70 11.48
N PRO A 45 -22.12 -0.13 12.47
CA PRO A 45 -21.27 -0.46 13.60
C PRO A 45 -19.90 -0.97 13.13
N GLU A 46 -18.84 -0.69 13.89
CA GLU A 46 -17.47 -1.04 13.50
C GLU A 46 -17.32 -2.52 13.12
N LYS A 47 -17.84 -3.44 13.93
CA LYS A 47 -17.77 -4.90 13.74
C LYS A 47 -18.39 -5.42 12.42
N GLU A 48 -19.23 -4.62 11.78
CA GLU A 48 -19.92 -4.96 10.52
C GLU A 48 -19.20 -4.44 9.28
N ARG A 49 -18.17 -3.60 9.46
CA ARG A 49 -17.38 -3.02 8.38
C ARG A 49 -16.51 -4.09 7.72
N LYS A 50 -16.32 -3.96 6.41
CA LYS A 50 -15.67 -4.94 5.53
C LYS A 50 -14.76 -4.25 4.52
N ALA A 51 -13.86 -5.06 3.97
CA ALA A 51 -13.12 -4.71 2.77
C ALA A 51 -14.02 -4.82 1.53
N PHE A 52 -13.71 -4.05 0.49
CA PHE A 52 -14.43 -4.07 -0.79
C PHE A 52 -13.46 -4.35 -1.93
N LEU A 53 -13.78 -5.32 -2.77
CA LEU A 53 -13.03 -5.62 -3.99
C LEU A 53 -13.91 -5.33 -5.20
N PHE A 54 -13.50 -4.34 -5.99
CA PHE A 54 -14.16 -3.94 -7.23
C PHE A 54 -13.46 -4.59 -8.41
N GLU A 55 -14.16 -5.47 -9.13
CA GLU A 55 -13.55 -6.27 -10.20
C GLU A 55 -13.71 -5.61 -11.57
N ASN A 56 -14.73 -4.76 -11.75
CA ASN A 56 -15.07 -4.14 -13.02
C ASN A 56 -15.21 -2.62 -12.85
N THR A 57 -14.13 -1.88 -13.11
CA THR A 57 -14.11 -0.42 -12.97
C THR A 57 -14.03 0.29 -14.31
N PHE A 58 -14.68 1.45 -14.41
CA PHE A 58 -14.53 2.39 -15.51
C PHE A 58 -14.39 3.82 -14.99
N ASP A 59 -13.90 4.75 -15.81
CA ASP A 59 -13.76 6.18 -15.46
C ASP A 59 -14.92 7.03 -16.00
N VAL A 60 -14.98 8.33 -15.66
CA VAL A 60 -16.02 9.24 -16.20
C VAL A 60 -16.00 9.38 -17.73
N LYS A 61 -14.93 8.97 -18.41
CA LYS A 61 -14.80 9.00 -19.87
C LYS A 61 -15.23 7.67 -20.51
N GLY A 62 -15.60 6.67 -19.71
CA GLY A 62 -15.98 5.34 -20.18
C GLY A 62 -14.79 4.41 -20.44
N ASN A 63 -13.57 4.79 -20.08
CA ASN A 63 -12.41 3.91 -20.20
C ASN A 63 -12.52 2.77 -19.20
N ARG A 64 -12.25 1.54 -19.66
CA ARG A 64 -12.28 0.31 -18.87
C ARG A 64 -10.87 -0.13 -18.53
N TYR A 65 -10.71 -0.80 -17.40
CA TYR A 65 -9.41 -1.17 -16.86
C TYR A 65 -9.30 -2.68 -16.69
N ASN A 66 -8.13 -3.22 -17.03
CA ASN A 66 -7.78 -4.61 -16.72
C ASN A 66 -7.13 -4.68 -15.32
N GLY A 67 -7.96 -4.66 -14.28
CA GLY A 67 -7.48 -4.71 -12.90
C GLY A 67 -8.58 -4.49 -11.89
N SER A 68 -8.38 -4.99 -10.67
CA SER A 68 -9.32 -4.83 -9.56
C SER A 68 -8.82 -3.79 -8.56
N VAL A 69 -9.75 -3.10 -7.91
CA VAL A 69 -9.44 -2.12 -6.86
C VAL A 69 -9.91 -2.67 -5.52
N LEU A 70 -8.97 -2.85 -4.58
CA LEU A 70 -9.27 -3.25 -3.21
C LEU A 70 -9.26 -2.03 -2.29
N VAL A 71 -10.33 -1.85 -1.52
CA VAL A 71 -10.48 -0.70 -0.61
C VAL A 71 -10.85 -1.17 0.79
N ALA A 72 -10.34 -0.45 1.80
CA ALA A 72 -10.60 -0.69 3.22
C ALA A 72 -10.21 -2.12 3.66
N ALA A 73 -9.09 -2.65 3.15
CA ALA A 73 -8.67 -4.02 3.44
C ALA A 73 -7.80 -4.17 4.70
N HIS A 74 -7.15 -3.12 5.19
CA HIS A 74 -6.27 -3.24 6.36
C HIS A 74 -7.01 -3.04 7.69
N ALA A 75 -7.91 -2.06 7.77
CA ALA A 75 -8.49 -1.63 9.04
C ALA A 75 -9.93 -1.06 8.94
N PRO A 76 -10.88 -1.70 8.23
CA PRO A 76 -12.28 -1.29 8.29
C PRO A 76 -12.88 -1.50 9.70
N CYS A 77 -12.40 -2.52 10.41
CA CYS A 77 -12.74 -2.86 11.79
C CYS A 77 -11.57 -3.56 12.49
N ARG A 78 -11.62 -3.66 13.83
CA ARG A 78 -10.60 -4.34 14.63
C ARG A 78 -10.35 -5.79 14.24
N GLU A 79 -11.37 -6.56 13.86
CA GLU A 79 -11.19 -7.96 13.45
C GLU A 79 -10.38 -8.08 12.16
N VAL A 80 -10.64 -7.23 11.18
CA VAL A 80 -9.87 -7.22 9.92
C VAL A 80 -8.43 -6.78 10.16
N TYR A 81 -8.21 -5.82 11.07
CA TYR A 81 -6.86 -5.45 11.50
C TYR A 81 -6.11 -6.64 12.12
N ALA A 82 -6.77 -7.37 13.03
CA ALA A 82 -6.22 -8.57 13.66
C ALA A 82 -5.91 -9.66 12.62
N MET A 83 -6.79 -9.84 11.63
CA MET A 83 -6.57 -10.75 10.51
C MET A 83 -5.33 -10.37 9.71
N ALA A 84 -5.14 -9.10 9.35
CA ALA A 84 -3.94 -8.61 8.65
C ALA A 84 -2.65 -8.88 9.44
N MET A 85 -2.74 -8.85 10.77
CA MET A 85 -1.65 -9.22 11.68
C MET A 85 -1.55 -10.72 11.96
N MET A 86 -2.47 -11.57 11.49
CA MET A 86 -2.53 -13.00 11.84
C MET A 86 -2.54 -13.22 13.37
N CYS A 87 -3.44 -12.55 14.09
CA CYS A 87 -3.63 -12.67 15.54
C CYS A 87 -5.10 -12.48 15.94
N GLN A 88 -5.42 -12.64 17.23
CA GLN A 88 -6.73 -12.28 17.75
C GLN A 88 -6.81 -10.77 18.05
N PRO A 89 -8.02 -10.17 18.04
CA PRO A 89 -8.21 -8.76 18.37
C PRO A 89 -7.64 -8.35 19.73
N SER A 90 -7.60 -9.25 20.72
CA SER A 90 -6.99 -9.02 22.04
C SER A 90 -5.46 -8.86 21.97
N ASP A 91 -4.83 -9.51 21.00
CA ASP A 91 -3.38 -9.71 20.97
C ASP A 91 -2.66 -8.64 20.14
N ILE A 92 -3.41 -7.78 19.44
CA ILE A 92 -2.89 -6.73 18.56
C ILE A 92 -1.78 -5.92 19.26
N ALA A 93 -2.04 -5.47 20.49
CA ALA A 93 -1.09 -4.62 21.23
C ALA A 93 0.20 -5.39 21.55
N GLY A 94 0.08 -6.62 22.05
CA GLY A 94 1.23 -7.48 22.37
C GLY A 94 2.04 -7.83 21.12
N LYS A 95 1.37 -8.07 19.99
CA LYS A 95 2.05 -8.37 18.72
C LYS A 95 2.81 -7.18 18.17
N TRP A 96 2.28 -5.96 18.32
CA TRP A 96 3.00 -4.74 17.98
C TRP A 96 4.21 -4.46 18.87
N ASP A 97 4.06 -4.68 20.17
CA ASP A 97 5.13 -4.51 21.13
C ASP A 97 6.28 -5.49 20.83
N GLU A 98 5.94 -6.76 20.62
CA GLU A 98 6.92 -7.78 20.25
C GLU A 98 7.64 -7.48 18.93
N ALA A 99 6.89 -7.10 17.88
CA ALA A 99 7.48 -6.79 16.58
C ALA A 99 8.42 -5.58 16.60
N GLN A 100 8.15 -4.59 17.46
CA GLN A 100 9.01 -3.40 17.59
C GLN A 100 10.23 -3.66 18.48
N ARG A 101 10.09 -4.50 19.53
CA ARG A 101 11.22 -4.90 20.38
C ARG A 101 12.16 -5.87 19.68
N ASN A 102 11.61 -6.76 18.86
CA ASN A 102 12.34 -7.85 18.19
C ASN A 102 12.08 -7.82 16.67
N PRO A 103 12.52 -6.76 15.95
CA PRO A 103 12.39 -6.71 14.50
C PRO A 103 13.25 -7.81 13.84
N ILE A 104 12.73 -8.40 12.76
CA ILE A 104 13.39 -9.49 12.04
C ILE A 104 13.83 -8.99 10.68
N LYS A 105 15.15 -8.98 10.46
CA LYS A 105 15.76 -8.45 9.24
C LYS A 105 15.22 -9.13 7.99
N SER A 106 14.77 -8.32 7.03
CA SER A 106 14.36 -8.79 5.70
C SER A 106 15.51 -9.47 4.92
N LYS A 107 15.16 -10.37 3.99
CA LYS A 107 16.11 -11.07 3.11
C LYS A 107 15.83 -10.75 1.64
N ILE A 108 16.89 -10.65 0.85
CA ILE A 108 16.79 -10.44 -0.60
C ILE A 108 16.65 -11.81 -1.28
N VAL A 109 15.68 -11.93 -2.18
CA VAL A 109 15.47 -13.09 -3.06
C VAL A 109 15.69 -12.69 -4.53
N SER A 110 15.92 -13.69 -5.39
CA SER A 110 16.28 -13.47 -6.80
C SER A 110 15.10 -13.07 -7.70
N SER A 111 13.88 -13.44 -7.33
CA SER A 111 12.66 -13.19 -8.11
C SER A 111 11.44 -13.06 -7.22
N GLY A 112 10.37 -12.47 -7.76
CA GLY A 112 9.11 -12.26 -7.05
C GLY A 112 8.00 -11.93 -8.04
N VAL A 113 6.77 -12.31 -7.71
CA VAL A 113 5.58 -12.18 -8.57
C VAL A 113 5.29 -10.73 -9.00
N CYS A 114 5.79 -9.73 -8.26
CA CYS A 114 5.65 -8.32 -8.62
C CYS A 114 6.51 -7.90 -9.83
N GLN A 115 7.28 -8.80 -10.42
CA GLN A 115 8.13 -8.56 -11.60
C GLN A 115 7.76 -9.47 -12.78
N GLU A 116 6.56 -10.05 -12.79
CA GLU A 116 6.04 -10.85 -13.91
C GLU A 116 5.83 -10.00 -15.18
N GLU A 117 5.47 -8.73 -15.01
CA GLU A 117 5.28 -7.75 -16.07
C GLU A 117 6.12 -6.50 -15.75
N VAL A 118 6.93 -6.04 -16.70
CA VAL A 118 7.91 -4.97 -16.49
C VAL A 118 7.89 -3.99 -17.67
N HIS A 119 7.41 -2.78 -17.43
CA HIS A 119 7.45 -1.66 -18.39
C HIS A 119 8.55 -0.68 -17.97
N MET A 120 9.53 -0.42 -18.85
CA MET A 120 10.68 0.44 -18.57
C MET A 120 11.14 1.20 -19.82
N GLY A 121 11.91 2.28 -19.63
CA GLY A 121 12.47 3.05 -20.73
C GLY A 121 11.39 3.62 -21.66
N ASN A 122 11.50 3.35 -22.94
CA ASN A 122 10.55 3.85 -23.96
C ASN A 122 9.18 3.17 -23.89
N ASP A 123 9.07 2.00 -23.24
CA ASP A 123 7.82 1.24 -23.17
C ASP A 123 6.89 1.72 -22.05
N LEU A 124 7.34 2.67 -21.20
CA LEU A 124 6.55 3.21 -20.09
C LEU A 124 5.19 3.80 -20.51
N LEU A 125 5.08 4.28 -21.76
CA LEU A 125 3.86 4.87 -22.30
C LEU A 125 3.09 3.95 -23.24
N ALA A 126 3.57 2.73 -23.52
CA ALA A 126 2.93 1.79 -24.43
C ALA A 126 1.46 1.50 -24.05
N HIS A 127 1.18 1.52 -22.74
CA HIS A 127 -0.16 1.31 -22.17
C HIS A 127 -0.74 2.57 -21.47
N GLY A 128 -0.18 3.75 -21.75
CA GLY A 128 -0.64 5.01 -21.15
C GLY A 128 -0.06 5.32 -19.76
N GLY A 129 0.98 4.60 -19.34
CA GLY A 129 1.67 4.79 -18.06
C GLY A 129 0.75 4.59 -16.87
N LEU A 130 0.72 5.53 -15.93
CA LEU A 130 -0.19 5.50 -14.77
C LEU A 130 -1.67 5.49 -15.17
N GLY A 131 -2.01 5.91 -16.40
CA GLY A 131 -3.36 5.86 -16.95
C GLY A 131 -3.86 4.44 -17.26
N GLU A 132 -2.98 3.43 -17.27
CA GLU A 132 -3.32 2.03 -17.44
C GLU A 132 -4.10 1.46 -16.24
N PHE A 133 -3.89 2.02 -15.04
CA PHE A 133 -4.43 1.48 -13.80
C PHE A 133 -5.70 2.23 -13.35
N PRO A 134 -6.65 1.53 -12.70
CA PRO A 134 -7.88 2.13 -12.18
C PRO A 134 -7.62 2.93 -10.89
N ILE A 135 -6.73 3.93 -10.93
CA ILE A 135 -6.46 4.81 -9.79
C ILE A 135 -7.72 5.66 -9.54
N PRO A 136 -8.35 5.56 -8.36
CA PRO A 136 -9.65 6.18 -8.14
C PRO A 136 -9.51 7.64 -7.70
N ILE A 137 -10.65 8.35 -7.76
CA ILE A 137 -10.84 9.60 -7.04
C ILE A 137 -11.30 9.24 -5.62
N SER A 138 -10.56 9.65 -4.60
CA SER A 138 -10.88 9.28 -3.21
C SER A 138 -12.07 10.10 -2.68
N THR A 139 -12.16 11.37 -3.05
CA THR A 139 -13.22 12.28 -2.60
C THR A 139 -13.81 13.02 -3.80
N PRO A 140 -14.79 12.42 -4.49
CA PRO A 140 -15.42 13.04 -5.66
C PRO A 140 -15.98 14.43 -5.32
N GLY A 141 -15.72 15.41 -6.18
CA GLY A 141 -16.07 16.83 -5.98
C GLY A 141 -15.06 17.65 -5.17
N PHE A 142 -14.09 17.02 -4.51
CA PHE A 142 -13.07 17.72 -3.69
C PHE A 142 -11.64 17.41 -4.12
N ASP A 143 -11.40 16.18 -4.55
CA ASP A 143 -10.12 15.78 -5.14
C ASP A 143 -10.01 16.34 -6.56
N ASN A 144 -8.86 16.95 -6.85
CA ASN A 144 -8.55 17.56 -8.15
C ASN A 144 -7.82 16.62 -9.13
N ALA A 145 -7.56 15.37 -8.74
CA ALA A 145 -6.98 14.32 -9.57
C ALA A 145 -7.18 12.94 -8.92
N PRO A 146 -6.94 11.83 -9.64
CA PRO A 146 -6.82 10.50 -9.04
C PRO A 146 -5.67 10.41 -8.02
N TYR A 147 -5.84 9.57 -7.00
CA TYR A 147 -4.85 9.40 -5.93
C TYR A 147 -4.57 7.94 -5.60
N LEU A 148 -3.29 7.63 -5.42
CA LEU A 148 -2.84 6.47 -4.66
C LEU A 148 -3.04 6.78 -3.17
N SER A 149 -4.13 6.27 -2.60
CA SER A 149 -4.47 6.45 -1.17
C SER A 149 -3.78 5.44 -0.25
N ALA A 150 -3.34 4.32 -0.80
CA ALA A 150 -2.56 3.29 -0.12
C ALA A 150 -1.22 3.02 -0.83
N GLY A 151 -0.54 4.09 -1.27
CA GLY A 151 0.78 4.01 -1.89
C GLY A 151 1.87 3.87 -0.83
N ASN A 152 2.51 2.70 -0.75
CA ASN A 152 3.61 2.45 0.19
C ASN A 152 4.91 2.84 -0.49
N TRP A 153 5.41 4.05 -0.21
CA TRP A 153 6.64 4.55 -0.78
C TRP A 153 7.84 4.01 -0.02
N VAL A 154 8.78 3.48 -0.79
CA VAL A 154 10.05 2.98 -0.31
C VAL A 154 11.11 4.00 -0.66
N SER A 155 11.88 4.43 0.32
CA SER A 155 13.07 5.26 0.16
C SER A 155 14.20 4.70 1.01
N LYS A 156 15.43 5.08 0.69
CA LYS A 156 16.63 4.58 1.39
C LYS A 156 17.45 5.76 1.87
N ASP A 157 17.82 5.74 3.14
CA ASP A 157 18.72 6.74 3.69
C ASP A 157 20.09 6.67 3.01
N PRO A 158 20.60 7.80 2.46
CA PRO A 158 21.83 7.80 1.67
C PRO A 158 23.11 7.64 2.51
N ASP A 159 23.04 7.76 3.83
CA ASP A 159 24.20 7.61 4.74
C ASP A 159 24.29 6.19 5.29
N THR A 160 23.16 5.68 5.79
CA THR A 160 23.07 4.43 6.57
C THR A 160 22.59 3.25 5.73
N GLY A 161 21.86 3.54 4.65
CA GLY A 161 21.19 2.52 3.85
C GLY A 161 19.94 1.92 4.47
N VAL A 162 19.44 2.44 5.59
CA VAL A 162 18.16 2.03 6.19
C VAL A 162 17.01 2.36 5.24
N HIS A 163 16.10 1.40 5.02
CA HIS A 163 14.90 1.64 4.22
C HIS A 163 13.80 2.25 5.09
N ASN A 164 13.15 3.27 4.54
CA ASN A 164 11.85 3.76 5.00
C ASN A 164 10.76 3.17 4.09
N VAL A 165 9.69 2.62 4.67
CA VAL A 165 8.43 2.32 3.99
C VAL A 165 7.33 3.15 4.63
N GLY A 166 6.81 4.14 3.91
CA GLY A 166 5.77 5.03 4.42
C GLY A 166 4.56 5.11 3.49
N ASN A 167 3.37 5.20 4.06
CA ASN A 167 2.16 5.44 3.29
C ASN A 167 2.02 6.94 3.00
N TYR A 168 2.21 7.34 1.74
CA TYR A 168 2.05 8.73 1.32
C TYR A 168 1.08 8.83 0.17
N ARG A 169 0.18 9.79 0.29
CA ARG A 169 -0.84 10.07 -0.72
C ARG A 169 -0.18 10.57 -2.01
N GLY A 170 -0.30 9.78 -3.09
CA GLY A 170 0.29 10.09 -4.39
C GLY A 170 -0.75 10.64 -5.36
N MET A 171 -0.67 11.92 -5.70
CA MET A 171 -1.52 12.57 -6.70
C MET A 171 -1.04 12.25 -8.12
N VAL A 172 -1.90 11.76 -8.99
CA VAL A 172 -1.57 11.65 -10.42
C VAL A 172 -1.45 13.04 -11.02
N LYS A 173 -0.27 13.37 -11.56
CA LYS A 173 0.04 14.66 -12.22
C LYS A 173 0.21 14.52 -13.73
N GLY A 174 0.29 13.30 -14.24
CA GLY A 174 0.42 12.95 -15.64
C GLY A 174 0.75 11.47 -15.80
N PRO A 175 0.87 10.95 -17.03
CA PRO A 175 1.10 9.53 -17.30
C PRO A 175 2.35 8.94 -16.62
N LEU A 176 3.38 9.75 -16.40
CA LEU A 176 4.65 9.32 -15.78
C LEU A 176 4.99 10.12 -14.51
N LYS A 177 4.00 10.76 -13.87
CA LYS A 177 4.27 11.71 -12.78
C LYS A 177 3.27 11.57 -11.64
N LEU A 178 3.80 11.29 -10.45
CA LEU A 178 3.09 11.41 -9.19
C LEU A 178 3.60 12.64 -8.42
N GLY A 179 2.68 13.36 -7.79
CA GLY A 179 2.98 14.34 -6.76
C GLY A 179 2.79 13.73 -5.39
N ILE A 180 3.76 13.87 -4.50
CA ILE A 180 3.64 13.44 -3.10
C ILE A 180 3.78 14.61 -2.17
N ASP A 181 3.03 14.56 -1.08
CA ASP A 181 3.24 15.44 0.05
C ASP A 181 3.99 14.68 1.15
N CYS A 182 5.27 14.99 1.29
CA CYS A 182 6.12 14.49 2.38
C CYS A 182 6.56 15.69 3.21
N ARG A 183 6.05 15.76 4.44
CA ARG A 183 6.37 16.85 5.38
C ARG A 183 7.25 16.33 6.50
N VAL A 184 7.96 17.24 7.16
CA VAL A 184 8.56 16.93 8.46
C VAL A 184 7.40 16.61 9.43
N PRO A 185 7.51 15.57 10.28
CA PRO A 185 8.70 14.76 10.59
C PRO A 185 8.77 13.40 9.87
N GLN A 186 8.24 13.26 8.64
CA GLN A 186 8.26 11.98 7.93
C GLN A 186 9.67 11.62 7.42
N HIS A 187 10.07 10.36 7.56
CA HIS A 187 11.41 9.91 7.21
C HIS A 187 11.76 10.14 5.74
N LEU A 188 10.82 9.91 4.81
CA LEU A 188 11.01 10.19 3.38
C LEU A 188 11.41 11.65 3.12
N ARG A 189 10.84 12.59 3.89
CA ARG A 189 11.19 14.01 3.78
C ARG A 189 12.64 14.27 4.22
N THR A 190 13.06 13.67 5.33
CA THR A 190 14.42 13.75 5.86
C THR A 190 15.43 13.15 4.88
N GLN A 191 15.17 11.94 4.38
CA GLN A 191 16.03 11.27 3.41
C GLN A 191 16.17 12.08 2.11
N ARG A 192 15.07 12.72 1.66
CA ARG A 192 15.10 13.63 0.49
C ARG A 192 16.02 14.83 0.70
N GLU A 193 15.99 15.44 1.88
CA GLU A 193 16.90 16.56 2.19
C GLU A 193 18.35 16.11 2.27
N LYS A 194 18.65 14.97 2.91
CA LYS A 194 20.01 14.40 2.91
C LYS A 194 20.54 14.14 1.49
N CYS A 195 19.72 13.57 0.60
CA CYS A 195 20.09 13.38 -0.80
C CYS A 195 20.42 14.71 -1.49
N LYS A 196 19.65 15.76 -1.21
CA LYS A 196 19.87 17.11 -1.75
C LYS A 196 21.17 17.74 -1.21
N GLU A 197 21.43 17.63 0.09
CA GLU A 197 22.66 18.12 0.74
C GLU A 197 23.91 17.45 0.16
N LYS A 198 23.81 16.17 -0.23
CA LYS A 198 24.86 15.43 -0.92
C LYS A 198 24.99 15.76 -2.41
N GLY A 199 24.16 16.64 -2.96
CA GLY A 199 24.18 16.99 -4.38
C GLY A 199 23.70 15.89 -5.31
N LEU A 200 22.91 14.91 -4.81
CA LEU A 200 22.31 13.90 -5.68
C LEU A 200 21.23 14.53 -6.55
N ALA A 201 21.24 14.22 -7.85
CA ALA A 201 20.26 14.73 -8.81
C ALA A 201 18.83 14.26 -8.50
N SER A 202 18.69 13.12 -7.83
CA SER A 202 17.40 12.58 -7.37
C SER A 202 17.60 11.64 -6.17
N MET A 203 16.53 11.41 -5.43
CA MET A 203 16.45 10.35 -4.42
C MET A 203 15.77 9.13 -5.06
N PRO A 204 16.42 7.96 -5.14
CA PRO A 204 15.76 6.73 -5.57
C PRO A 204 14.57 6.41 -4.68
N ALA A 205 13.45 6.05 -5.29
CA ALA A 205 12.23 5.67 -4.60
C ALA A 205 11.43 4.65 -5.41
N ALA A 206 10.62 3.86 -4.71
CA ALA A 206 9.63 2.97 -5.31
C ALA A 206 8.27 3.18 -4.65
N VAL A 207 7.19 2.83 -5.33
CA VAL A 207 5.84 2.78 -4.74
C VAL A 207 5.31 1.37 -4.89
N VAL A 208 5.00 0.72 -3.77
CA VAL A 208 4.46 -0.63 -3.74
C VAL A 208 2.96 -0.56 -3.48
N ILE A 209 2.17 -1.01 -4.45
CA ILE A 209 0.72 -1.13 -4.34
C ILE A 209 0.37 -2.59 -4.05
N GLY A 210 -0.45 -2.79 -3.01
CA GLY A 210 -0.85 -4.12 -2.57
C GLY A 210 0.29 -5.00 -2.04
N PRO A 211 1.15 -4.51 -1.13
CA PRO A 211 2.12 -5.37 -0.46
C PRO A 211 1.40 -6.38 0.45
N THR A 212 2.18 -7.25 1.11
CA THR A 212 1.64 -8.07 2.20
C THR A 212 0.99 -7.18 3.28
N PRO A 213 -0.08 -7.64 3.96
CA PRO A 213 -0.84 -6.78 4.85
C PRO A 213 -0.02 -6.18 5.99
N ASN A 214 0.93 -6.93 6.56
CA ASN A 214 1.85 -6.45 7.58
C ASN A 214 2.71 -5.26 7.10
N VAL A 215 3.16 -5.25 5.85
CA VAL A 215 3.88 -4.11 5.26
C VAL A 215 2.97 -2.89 5.15
N GLY A 216 1.71 -3.07 4.74
CA GLY A 216 0.73 -2.00 4.71
C GLY A 216 0.42 -1.41 6.10
N LEU A 217 0.44 -2.25 7.14
CA LEU A 217 0.24 -1.83 8.52
C LEU A 217 1.43 -1.05 9.08
N VAL A 218 2.67 -1.50 8.86
CA VAL A 218 3.87 -0.77 9.35
C VAL A 218 4.06 0.57 8.64
N ALA A 219 3.62 0.68 7.37
CA ALA A 219 3.78 1.90 6.59
C ALA A 219 3.01 3.11 7.15
N VAL A 220 2.08 2.90 8.08
CA VAL A 220 1.34 3.96 8.80
C VAL A 220 1.73 4.06 10.28
N THR A 221 2.68 3.24 10.74
CA THR A 221 3.17 3.22 12.12
C THR A 221 4.40 4.11 12.27
N LYS A 222 4.56 4.73 13.44
CA LYS A 222 5.76 5.51 13.77
C LYS A 222 6.86 4.61 14.31
N VAL A 223 7.71 4.13 13.40
CA VAL A 223 8.93 3.38 13.71
C VAL A 223 10.09 4.37 13.95
N PRO A 224 11.09 4.07 14.80
CA PRO A 224 12.31 4.88 14.91
C PRO A 224 13.04 5.03 13.57
N TYR A 225 13.76 6.14 13.37
CA TYR A 225 14.39 6.46 12.08
C TYR A 225 15.44 5.44 11.63
N GLU A 226 16.13 4.83 12.59
CA GLU A 226 17.21 3.87 12.39
C GLU A 226 16.71 2.44 12.14
N VAL A 227 15.41 2.20 12.28
CA VAL A 227 14.79 0.88 12.15
C VAL A 227 13.97 0.84 10.85
N SER A 228 14.19 -0.19 10.04
CA SER A 228 13.42 -0.35 8.82
C SER A 228 12.03 -0.92 9.10
N GLU A 229 10.99 -0.34 8.50
CA GLU A 229 9.63 -0.87 8.59
C GLU A 229 9.53 -2.30 8.03
N TYR A 230 10.38 -2.68 7.07
CA TYR A 230 10.45 -4.07 6.60
C TYR A 230 10.85 -5.03 7.72
N ASP A 231 11.75 -4.62 8.60
CA ASP A 231 12.24 -5.48 9.67
C ASP A 231 11.19 -5.58 10.79
N VAL A 232 10.45 -4.50 11.08
CA VAL A 232 9.29 -4.53 11.98
C VAL A 232 8.17 -5.41 11.40
N ALA A 233 7.91 -5.33 10.10
CA ALA A 233 6.94 -6.20 9.44
C ALA A 233 7.38 -7.67 9.46
N GLY A 234 8.69 -7.94 9.39
CA GLY A 234 9.28 -9.25 9.68
C GLY A 234 9.01 -9.71 11.11
N GLY A 235 9.12 -8.81 12.10
CA GLY A 235 8.73 -9.06 13.49
C GLY A 235 7.25 -9.45 13.65
N ILE A 236 6.34 -8.76 12.94
CA ILE A 236 4.90 -9.14 12.89
C ILE A 236 4.74 -10.54 12.27
N ALA A 237 5.50 -10.81 11.20
CA ALA A 237 5.46 -12.08 10.49
C ALA A 237 6.10 -13.24 11.27
N GLY A 238 6.97 -12.96 12.24
CA GLY A 238 7.78 -13.98 12.93
C GLY A 238 8.87 -14.61 12.05
N GLU A 239 9.06 -14.11 10.82
CA GLU A 239 10.09 -14.59 9.88
C GLU A 239 10.53 -13.46 8.92
N PRO A 240 11.72 -13.58 8.30
CA PRO A 240 12.24 -12.58 7.37
C PRO A 240 11.31 -12.34 6.17
N LEU A 241 10.95 -11.07 5.93
CA LEU A 241 10.28 -10.69 4.70
C LEU A 241 11.19 -10.87 3.48
N GLU A 242 10.61 -11.39 2.40
CA GLU A 242 11.28 -11.55 1.11
C GLU A 242 11.14 -10.28 0.27
N LEU A 243 12.28 -9.70 -0.11
CA LEU A 243 12.36 -8.52 -0.96
C LEU A 243 13.09 -8.85 -2.25
N VAL A 244 12.67 -8.21 -3.35
CA VAL A 244 13.37 -8.26 -4.64
C VAL A 244 14.00 -6.90 -4.94
N ARG A 245 15.12 -6.90 -5.65
CA ARG A 245 15.71 -5.64 -6.14
C ARG A 245 14.81 -5.03 -7.21
N CYS A 246 14.57 -3.72 -7.12
CA CYS A 246 13.97 -2.95 -8.22
C CYS A 246 14.78 -3.14 -9.50
N LYS A 247 14.11 -3.05 -10.65
CA LYS A 247 14.74 -3.26 -11.97
C LYS A 247 15.60 -2.08 -12.44
N THR A 248 15.33 -0.87 -11.91
CA THR A 248 16.00 0.39 -12.24
C THR A 248 16.54 1.06 -11.00
#